data_AF-A0AAD3R467-F1
#
_entry.id   AF-A0AAD3R467-F1
#
_cell.length_a   1.000
_cell.length_b   1.000
_cell.length_c   1.000
_cell.angle_alpha   90.00
_cell.angle_beta   90.00
_cell.angle_gamma   90.00
#
_symmetry.space_group_name_H-M   'P 1'
#
loop_
_entity.id
_entity.type
_entity.pdbx_description
1 polymer ?
#
loop_
_entity_poly.entity_id
_entity_poly.type
_entity_poly.pdbx_seq_one_letter_code
_entity_poly.pdbx_strand_id
1 'polypeptide(L)'
;MKQLLNEFKGLYEERLRWLELDTTVTREELHQKKEDFLRSYVNDLTDQNQVLVQTIEDLQMEADHKFSSLGMKPHTSDCILDVQKREMKICVLVKELIESKKQHSDCQKELLRREKDLERLHRERDELKAKMEDQGRECVHLNQIKERLEADLALSHEKLHNSHLEVRSREKLILQLRDEMKTAEEKYQGTQEQVAALEGEVRHLNHKARGHQEEACQLSKKVRDTEHLKDQREKEQQQLHDQLRSNLQQVETLEGKLKKQEDEMELLHQQLKGAKKELKDASLQAQEQKQTVAIFKQKYTAAIEKVHRVQGQVELLEEELQYSRQQLRDSQLATHSVMREKADMERRYQEKVGQWESSQEALDQLTDELQANQNLLRESQQKLDHFTSLIGSLQGQVDLLKQQKLTLECDLRLYQQSHSHSDDEYDSLLRYRQQLQKRCTEQVECIAECEKAILQMKSELER
;
A
#
# COMPACT_ATOMS: atom_id res chain seq x y z
N MET A 1 159.78 -69.27 -63.07
CA MET A 1 158.44 -69.89 -62.89
C MET A 1 157.59 -69.18 -61.83
N LYS A 2 157.77 -69.37 -60.51
CA LYS A 2 156.93 -68.68 -59.48
C LYS A 2 156.80 -67.16 -59.65
N GLN A 3 157.87 -66.46 -59.99
CA GLN A 3 157.83 -65.02 -60.25
C GLN A 3 156.98 -64.67 -61.49
N LEU A 4 157.17 -65.38 -62.60
CA LEU A 4 156.39 -65.21 -63.84
C LEU A 4 154.89 -65.48 -63.62
N LEU A 5 154.55 -66.47 -62.78
CA LEU A 5 153.16 -66.73 -62.36
C LEU A 5 152.56 -65.58 -61.55
N ASN A 6 153.35 -64.94 -60.67
CA ASN A 6 152.90 -63.76 -59.93
C ASN A 6 152.73 -62.53 -60.83
N GLU A 7 153.60 -62.34 -61.82
CA GLU A 7 153.51 -61.26 -62.81
C GLU A 7 152.29 -61.46 -63.72
N PHE A 8 152.07 -62.68 -64.23
CA PHE A 8 150.89 -63.05 -65.02
C PHE A 8 149.58 -62.85 -64.23
N LYS A 9 149.55 -63.31 -62.97
CA LYS A 9 148.43 -63.07 -62.05
C LYS A 9 148.20 -61.57 -61.82
N GLY A 10 149.27 -60.79 -61.64
CA GLY A 10 149.21 -59.34 -61.40
C GLY A 10 148.56 -58.58 -62.56
N LEU A 11 148.90 -58.91 -63.81
CA LEU A 11 148.27 -58.33 -65.00
C LEU A 11 146.76 -58.58 -65.05
N TYR A 12 146.32 -59.77 -64.66
CA TYR A 12 144.90 -60.11 -64.56
C TYR A 12 144.20 -59.38 -63.39
N GLU A 13 144.82 -59.27 -62.21
CA GLU A 13 144.28 -58.51 -61.06
C GLU A 13 144.26 -56.98 -61.29
N GLU A 14 145.14 -56.44 -62.12
CA GLU A 14 145.14 -55.02 -62.51
C GLU A 14 144.05 -54.74 -63.56
N ARG A 15 143.93 -55.58 -64.58
CA ARG A 15 142.90 -55.46 -65.62
C ARG A 15 141.47 -55.67 -65.09
N LEU A 16 141.29 -56.52 -64.06
CA LEU A 16 140.02 -56.65 -63.35
C LEU A 16 139.65 -55.36 -62.59
N ARG A 17 140.62 -54.66 -62.00
CA ARG A 17 140.41 -53.35 -61.34
C ARG A 17 140.08 -52.24 -62.32
N TRP A 18 140.68 -52.24 -63.52
CA TRP A 18 140.27 -51.31 -64.59
C TRP A 18 138.81 -51.52 -65.02
N LEU A 19 138.34 -52.77 -65.09
CA LEU A 19 136.92 -53.09 -65.30
C LEU A 19 136.02 -52.61 -64.16
N GLU A 20 136.48 -52.60 -62.91
CA GLU A 20 135.73 -52.09 -61.75
C GLU A 20 135.64 -50.56 -61.68
N LEU A 21 136.52 -49.84 -62.39
CA LEU A 21 136.51 -48.38 -62.50
C LEU A 21 135.68 -47.87 -63.68
N ASP A 22 135.26 -48.74 -64.61
CA ASP A 22 134.43 -48.38 -65.75
C ASP A 22 132.95 -48.21 -65.34
N THR A 23 132.61 -46.98 -64.94
CA THR A 23 131.26 -46.57 -64.55
C THR A 23 130.32 -46.31 -65.74
N THR A 24 130.76 -46.54 -66.98
CA THR A 24 129.93 -46.33 -68.19
C THR A 24 129.07 -47.55 -68.56
N VAL A 25 129.31 -48.68 -67.90
CA VAL A 25 128.75 -50.00 -68.22
C VAL A 25 127.69 -50.40 -67.18
N THR A 26 126.60 -51.04 -67.59
CA THR A 26 125.57 -51.46 -66.63
C THR A 26 126.08 -52.60 -65.75
N ARG A 27 125.47 -52.76 -64.57
CA ARG A 27 125.92 -53.75 -63.56
C ARG A 27 125.92 -55.18 -64.09
N GLU A 28 124.98 -55.55 -64.95
CA GLU A 28 124.88 -56.90 -65.52
C GLU A 28 125.92 -57.12 -66.62
N GLU A 29 126.13 -56.14 -67.52
CA GLU A 29 127.23 -56.16 -68.49
C GLU A 29 128.61 -56.21 -67.81
N LEU A 30 128.78 -55.53 -66.67
CA LEU A 30 130.01 -55.58 -65.86
C LEU A 30 130.22 -56.98 -65.27
N HIS A 31 129.16 -57.63 -64.78
CA HIS A 31 129.25 -59.02 -64.32
C HIS A 31 129.60 -59.98 -65.47
N GLN A 32 128.98 -59.84 -66.65
CA GLN A 32 129.29 -60.67 -67.81
C GLN A 32 130.74 -60.50 -68.28
N LYS A 33 131.21 -59.24 -68.44
CA LYS A 33 132.61 -58.94 -68.81
C LYS A 33 133.62 -59.52 -67.81
N LYS A 34 133.29 -59.54 -66.50
CA LYS A 34 134.13 -60.20 -65.50
C LYS A 34 134.13 -61.72 -65.64
N GLU A 35 132.99 -62.34 -65.93
CA GLU A 35 132.91 -63.79 -66.13
C GLU A 35 133.71 -64.22 -67.37
N ASP A 36 133.53 -63.53 -68.50
CA ASP A 36 134.24 -63.80 -69.75
C ASP A 36 135.77 -63.65 -69.57
N PHE A 37 136.20 -62.63 -68.80
CA PHE A 37 137.62 -62.39 -68.50
C PHE A 37 138.22 -63.45 -67.56
N LEU A 38 137.47 -63.86 -66.52
CA LEU A 38 137.88 -64.97 -65.64
C LEU A 38 137.91 -66.31 -66.40
N ARG A 39 137.01 -66.51 -67.37
CA ARG A 39 137.01 -67.69 -68.24
C ARG A 39 138.25 -67.74 -69.14
N SER A 40 138.69 -66.59 -69.68
CA SER A 40 139.97 -66.47 -70.40
C SER A 40 141.17 -66.82 -69.49
N TYR A 41 141.21 -66.29 -68.27
CA TYR A 41 142.29 -66.57 -67.31
C TYR A 41 142.43 -68.07 -66.97
N VAL A 42 141.30 -68.78 -66.83
CA VAL A 42 141.29 -70.24 -66.60
C VAL A 42 141.83 -70.99 -67.80
N ASN A 43 141.43 -70.63 -69.02
CA ASN A 43 141.91 -71.26 -70.25
C ASN A 43 143.43 -71.07 -70.43
N ASP A 44 143.95 -69.83 -70.29
CA ASP A 44 145.39 -69.54 -70.39
C ASP A 44 146.21 -70.37 -69.37
N LEU A 45 145.66 -70.58 -68.17
CA LEU A 45 146.27 -71.43 -67.14
C LEU A 45 146.22 -72.92 -67.49
N THR A 46 145.15 -73.41 -68.12
CA THR A 46 145.08 -74.80 -68.61
C THR A 46 146.16 -75.04 -69.67
N ASP A 47 146.28 -74.16 -70.66
CA ASP A 47 147.28 -74.27 -71.74
C ASP A 47 148.71 -74.20 -71.18
N GLN A 48 149.00 -73.27 -70.26
CA GLN A 48 150.31 -73.20 -69.59
C GLN A 48 150.65 -74.49 -68.82
N ASN A 49 149.68 -75.07 -68.10
CA ASN A 49 149.90 -76.32 -67.37
C ASN A 49 150.16 -77.50 -68.32
N GLN A 50 149.52 -77.55 -69.48
CA GLN A 50 149.72 -78.63 -70.45
C GLN A 50 151.10 -78.57 -71.12
N VAL A 51 151.62 -77.38 -71.43
CA VAL A 51 153.03 -77.19 -71.86
C VAL A 51 154.01 -77.61 -70.76
N LEU A 52 153.67 -77.33 -69.49
CA LEU A 52 154.49 -77.70 -68.32
C LEU A 52 154.60 -79.22 -68.14
N VAL A 53 153.51 -79.96 -68.34
CA VAL A 53 153.51 -81.44 -68.34
C VAL A 53 154.40 -81.97 -69.45
N GLN A 54 154.23 -81.48 -70.69
CA GLN A 54 155.04 -81.95 -71.83
C GLN A 54 156.55 -81.75 -71.60
N THR A 55 156.92 -80.60 -71.02
CA THR A 55 158.33 -80.29 -70.69
C THR A 55 158.92 -81.23 -69.63
N ILE A 56 158.11 -81.76 -68.72
CA ILE A 56 158.54 -82.74 -67.71
C ILE A 56 158.77 -84.12 -68.35
N GLU A 57 157.89 -84.54 -69.26
CA GLU A 57 158.04 -85.82 -69.99
C GLU A 57 159.33 -85.85 -70.84
N ASP A 58 159.62 -84.76 -71.55
CA ASP A 58 160.86 -84.63 -72.34
C ASP A 58 162.13 -84.72 -71.47
N LEU A 59 162.14 -84.01 -70.32
CA LEU A 59 163.25 -84.05 -69.36
C LEU A 59 163.42 -85.43 -68.72
N GLN A 60 162.35 -86.19 -68.56
CA GLN A 60 162.39 -87.53 -67.99
C GLN A 60 162.97 -88.55 -68.98
N MET A 61 162.70 -88.40 -70.29
CA MET A 61 163.40 -89.17 -71.33
C MET A 61 164.90 -88.82 -71.42
N GLU A 62 165.29 -87.55 -71.23
CA GLU A 62 166.71 -87.16 -71.25
C GLU A 62 167.51 -87.69 -70.04
N ALA A 63 166.83 -87.99 -68.92
CA ALA A 63 167.44 -88.55 -67.73
C ALA A 63 167.83 -90.03 -67.91
N ASP A 64 166.90 -90.87 -68.39
CA ASP A 64 167.14 -92.31 -68.59
C ASP A 64 168.23 -92.58 -69.65
N HIS A 65 168.35 -91.70 -70.66
CA HIS A 65 169.42 -91.80 -71.67
C HIS A 65 170.84 -91.61 -71.07
N LYS A 66 170.99 -90.97 -69.90
CA LYS A 66 172.32 -90.67 -69.32
C LYS A 66 172.85 -91.73 -68.35
N PHE A 67 172.04 -92.72 -67.95
CA PHE A 67 172.46 -93.71 -66.95
C PHE A 67 173.15 -94.97 -67.53
N SER A 68 173.23 -95.12 -68.85
CA SER A 68 173.72 -96.36 -69.50
C SER A 68 175.21 -96.38 -69.89
N SER A 69 176.02 -95.38 -69.50
CA SER A 69 177.43 -95.30 -69.93
C SER A 69 178.42 -94.84 -68.85
N LEU A 70 178.82 -95.76 -67.96
CA LEU A 70 180.18 -95.78 -67.38
C LEU A 70 180.46 -97.07 -66.58
N GLY A 71 181.42 -97.88 -67.04
CA GLY A 71 181.91 -99.02 -66.27
C GLY A 71 183.23 -99.61 -66.80
N MET A 72 184.28 -99.54 -65.98
CA MET A 72 185.45 -100.43 -65.85
C MET A 72 186.09 -100.14 -64.45
N LYS A 73 186.64 -101.05 -63.64
CA LYS A 73 187.80 -101.97 -63.81
C LYS A 73 189.14 -101.23 -64.03
N PRO A 74 190.35 -101.81 -63.74
CA PRO A 74 190.67 -103.13 -63.14
C PRO A 74 191.96 -103.22 -62.23
N HIS A 75 192.36 -104.46 -61.87
CA HIS A 75 193.72 -104.98 -61.46
C HIS A 75 194.33 -104.64 -60.08
N THR A 76 195.11 -105.45 -59.34
CA THR A 76 195.80 -106.80 -59.39
C THR A 76 197.32 -106.88 -59.62
N SER A 77 197.98 -107.75 -58.82
CA SER A 77 199.39 -108.23 -58.85
C SER A 77 200.50 -107.28 -58.38
N ASP A 78 201.57 -107.69 -57.67
CA ASP A 78 201.94 -108.94 -56.90
C ASP A 78 203.17 -108.59 -55.98
N CYS A 79 203.99 -109.41 -55.28
CA CYS A 79 204.20 -110.88 -55.13
C CYS A 79 204.97 -111.26 -53.82
N ILE A 80 205.39 -112.54 -53.71
CA ILE A 80 206.52 -113.13 -52.93
C ILE A 80 206.64 -112.80 -51.41
N LEU A 81 206.10 -113.69 -50.56
CA LEU A 81 206.87 -114.48 -49.55
C LEU A 81 205.96 -115.41 -48.70
N ASP A 82 206.33 -116.70 -48.67
CA ASP A 82 205.99 -117.80 -47.76
C ASP A 82 204.53 -118.19 -47.34
N VAL A 83 204.41 -119.48 -47.01
CA VAL A 83 203.17 -120.29 -47.09
C VAL A 83 202.18 -120.11 -45.92
N GLN A 84 202.65 -119.68 -44.74
CA GLN A 84 201.85 -119.71 -43.49
C GLN A 84 200.58 -118.83 -43.49
N LYS A 85 200.38 -117.94 -44.47
CA LYS A 85 199.20 -117.05 -44.53
C LYS A 85 197.89 -117.69 -45.01
N ARG A 86 197.89 -118.90 -45.58
CA ARG A 86 196.67 -119.50 -46.16
C ARG A 86 195.71 -120.10 -45.12
N GLU A 87 196.20 -120.84 -44.14
CA GLU A 87 195.35 -121.56 -43.17
C GLU A 87 194.56 -120.61 -42.26
N MET A 88 195.21 -119.54 -41.80
CA MET A 88 194.57 -118.45 -41.03
C MET A 88 193.33 -117.89 -41.76
N LYS A 89 193.37 -117.81 -43.09
CA LYS A 89 192.29 -117.20 -43.91
C LYS A 89 191.06 -118.10 -44.03
N ILE A 90 191.22 -119.43 -44.03
CA ILE A 90 190.10 -120.38 -43.96
C ILE A 90 189.42 -120.31 -42.58
N CYS A 91 190.22 -120.18 -41.52
CA CYS A 91 189.73 -120.11 -40.14
C CYS A 91 188.89 -118.83 -39.86
N VAL A 92 189.06 -117.77 -40.65
CA VAL A 92 188.21 -116.56 -40.63
C VAL A 92 186.86 -116.83 -41.31
N LEU A 93 186.85 -117.35 -42.55
CA LEU A 93 185.62 -117.57 -43.33
C LEU A 93 184.62 -118.50 -42.64
N VAL A 94 185.09 -119.51 -41.90
CA VAL A 94 184.21 -120.41 -41.12
C VAL A 94 183.53 -119.68 -39.95
N LYS A 95 184.19 -118.71 -39.33
CA LYS A 95 183.57 -117.86 -38.29
C LYS A 95 182.50 -116.96 -38.89
N GLU A 96 182.82 -116.28 -40.00
CA GLU A 96 181.88 -115.41 -40.72
C GLU A 96 180.60 -116.14 -41.14
N LEU A 97 180.70 -117.41 -41.57
CA LEU A 97 179.53 -118.23 -41.92
C LEU A 97 178.65 -118.56 -40.70
N ILE A 98 179.25 -118.86 -39.53
CA ILE A 98 178.53 -119.12 -38.28
C ILE A 98 177.86 -117.83 -37.77
N GLU A 99 178.58 -116.71 -37.82
CA GLU A 99 178.11 -115.37 -37.47
C GLU A 99 176.90 -114.96 -38.34
N SER A 100 176.99 -115.16 -39.65
CA SER A 100 175.90 -114.91 -40.61
C SER A 100 174.67 -115.79 -40.33
N LYS A 101 174.87 -117.09 -40.07
CA LYS A 101 173.75 -118.01 -39.76
C LYS A 101 173.05 -117.66 -38.43
N LYS A 102 173.80 -117.13 -37.45
CA LYS A 102 173.26 -116.56 -36.22
C LYS A 102 172.44 -115.29 -36.51
N GLN A 103 172.99 -114.35 -37.28
CA GLN A 103 172.29 -113.12 -37.68
C GLN A 103 170.96 -113.42 -38.37
N HIS A 104 170.90 -114.40 -39.28
CA HIS A 104 169.66 -114.81 -39.94
C HIS A 104 168.63 -115.39 -38.94
N SER A 105 169.07 -116.21 -37.97
CA SER A 105 168.21 -116.73 -36.88
C SER A 105 167.62 -115.59 -36.04
N ASP A 106 168.41 -114.58 -35.73
CA ASP A 106 167.98 -113.45 -34.90
C ASP A 106 167.08 -112.48 -35.69
N CYS A 107 167.35 -112.25 -36.99
CA CYS A 107 166.42 -111.55 -37.89
C CYS A 107 165.06 -112.25 -38.00
N GLN A 108 165.03 -113.59 -38.10
CA GLN A 108 163.76 -114.34 -38.21
C GLN A 108 162.90 -114.21 -36.94
N LYS A 109 163.53 -114.18 -35.76
CA LYS A 109 162.84 -113.96 -34.47
C LYS A 109 162.25 -112.55 -34.38
N GLU A 110 163.01 -111.54 -34.78
CA GLU A 110 162.56 -110.14 -34.77
C GLU A 110 161.47 -109.89 -35.83
N LEU A 111 161.49 -110.59 -36.97
CA LEU A 111 160.41 -110.54 -37.97
C LEU A 111 159.11 -111.14 -37.42
N LEU A 112 159.17 -112.34 -36.81
CA LEU A 112 158.01 -112.96 -36.14
C LEU A 112 157.47 -112.11 -34.96
N ARG A 113 158.34 -111.35 -34.30
CA ARG A 113 157.94 -110.37 -33.29
C ARG A 113 157.22 -109.17 -33.92
N ARG A 114 157.73 -108.63 -35.02
CA ARG A 114 157.10 -107.54 -35.78
C ARG A 114 155.73 -107.93 -36.34
N GLU A 115 155.54 -109.18 -36.77
CA GLU A 115 154.23 -109.70 -37.16
C GLU A 115 153.23 -109.67 -35.99
N LYS A 116 153.63 -110.15 -34.81
CA LYS A 116 152.77 -110.11 -33.60
C LYS A 116 152.49 -108.67 -33.13
N ASP A 117 153.44 -107.77 -33.30
CA ASP A 117 153.25 -106.34 -33.02
C ASP A 117 152.28 -105.71 -34.04
N LEU A 118 152.31 -106.10 -35.31
CA LEU A 118 151.33 -105.69 -36.33
C LEU A 118 149.94 -106.28 -36.08
N GLU A 119 149.81 -107.55 -35.69
CA GLU A 119 148.54 -108.17 -35.29
C GLU A 119 147.92 -107.48 -34.05
N ARG A 120 148.75 -106.97 -33.14
CA ARG A 120 148.32 -106.17 -32.00
C ARG A 120 147.85 -104.79 -32.44
N LEU A 121 148.66 -104.07 -33.23
CA LEU A 121 148.31 -102.75 -33.76
C LEU A 121 147.03 -102.78 -34.62
N HIS A 122 146.80 -103.84 -35.40
CA HIS A 122 145.53 -104.02 -36.12
C HIS A 122 144.33 -104.14 -35.17
N ARG A 123 144.43 -104.94 -34.11
CA ARG A 123 143.36 -105.06 -33.09
C ARG A 123 143.11 -103.75 -32.36
N GLU A 124 144.18 -103.05 -31.94
CA GLU A 124 144.07 -101.72 -31.31
C GLU A 124 143.41 -100.70 -32.25
N ARG A 125 143.76 -100.72 -33.55
CA ARG A 125 143.14 -99.92 -34.62
C ARG A 125 141.65 -100.24 -34.80
N ASP A 126 141.27 -101.52 -34.83
CA ASP A 126 139.88 -101.93 -35.01
C ASP A 126 139.02 -101.63 -33.76
N GLU A 127 139.57 -101.79 -32.55
CA GLU A 127 138.92 -101.35 -31.31
C GLU A 127 138.73 -99.83 -31.26
N LEU A 128 139.74 -99.04 -31.64
CA LEU A 128 139.64 -97.59 -31.71
C LEU A 128 138.61 -97.15 -32.75
N LYS A 129 138.56 -97.82 -33.91
CA LYS A 129 137.54 -97.58 -34.94
C LYS A 129 136.13 -97.87 -34.42
N ALA A 130 135.91 -98.99 -33.74
CA ALA A 130 134.62 -99.31 -33.14
C ALA A 130 134.20 -98.25 -32.09
N LYS A 131 135.12 -97.85 -31.20
CA LYS A 131 134.89 -96.79 -30.20
C LYS A 131 134.57 -95.44 -30.84
N MET A 132 135.24 -95.07 -31.93
CA MET A 132 134.92 -93.87 -32.72
C MET A 132 133.54 -93.95 -33.38
N GLU A 133 133.15 -95.11 -33.91
CA GLU A 133 131.83 -95.31 -34.50
C GLU A 133 130.71 -95.24 -33.45
N ASP A 134 130.92 -95.77 -32.25
CA ASP A 134 129.97 -95.63 -31.12
C ASP A 134 129.89 -94.19 -30.60
N GLN A 135 131.01 -93.50 -30.43
CA GLN A 135 131.03 -92.07 -30.07
C GLN A 135 130.39 -91.20 -31.15
N GLY A 136 130.51 -91.58 -32.43
CA GLY A 136 129.79 -90.94 -33.53
C GLY A 136 128.27 -91.14 -33.44
N ARG A 137 127.82 -92.36 -33.13
CA ARG A 137 126.40 -92.67 -32.87
C ARG A 137 125.86 -91.87 -31.68
N GLU A 138 126.60 -91.82 -30.58
CA GLU A 138 126.24 -91.06 -29.37
C GLU A 138 126.17 -89.54 -29.64
N CYS A 139 127.16 -88.98 -30.35
CA CYS A 139 127.18 -87.57 -30.72
C CYS A 139 125.97 -87.16 -31.57
N VAL A 140 125.59 -87.99 -32.56
CA VAL A 140 124.37 -87.77 -33.36
C VAL A 140 123.12 -87.82 -32.49
N HIS A 141 123.02 -88.78 -31.56
CA HIS A 141 121.87 -88.88 -30.66
C HIS A 141 121.76 -87.70 -29.69
N LEU A 142 122.88 -87.24 -29.13
CA LEU A 142 122.93 -86.06 -28.27
C LEU A 142 122.56 -84.77 -29.02
N ASN A 143 122.97 -84.63 -30.29
CA ASN A 143 122.53 -83.51 -31.13
C ASN A 143 121.02 -83.56 -31.41
N GLN A 144 120.45 -84.72 -31.72
CA GLN A 144 118.99 -84.88 -31.88
C GLN A 144 118.20 -84.55 -30.61
N ILE A 145 118.74 -84.89 -29.43
CA ILE A 145 118.16 -84.52 -28.13
C ILE A 145 118.26 -82.99 -27.92
N LYS A 146 119.42 -82.39 -28.22
CA LYS A 146 119.65 -80.95 -28.13
C LYS A 146 118.67 -80.18 -29.02
N GLU A 147 118.57 -80.53 -30.29
CA GLU A 147 117.67 -79.90 -31.27
C GLU A 147 116.20 -79.99 -30.82
N ARG A 148 115.78 -81.14 -30.25
CA ARG A 148 114.44 -81.29 -29.67
C ARG A 148 114.22 -80.36 -28.46
N LEU A 149 115.17 -80.31 -27.53
CA LEU A 149 115.07 -79.45 -26.35
C LEU A 149 115.09 -77.96 -26.71
N GLU A 150 115.83 -77.56 -27.75
CA GLU A 150 115.82 -76.19 -28.29
C GLU A 150 114.47 -75.86 -28.94
N ALA A 151 113.84 -76.81 -29.65
CA ALA A 151 112.49 -76.65 -30.20
C ALA A 151 111.40 -76.60 -29.11
N ASP A 152 111.46 -77.46 -28.10
CA ASP A 152 110.54 -77.46 -26.95
C ASP A 152 110.66 -76.16 -26.14
N LEU A 153 111.89 -75.65 -25.97
CA LEU A 153 112.15 -74.36 -25.30
C LEU A 153 111.60 -73.18 -26.11
N ALA A 154 111.80 -73.16 -27.44
CA ALA A 154 111.23 -72.14 -28.31
C ALA A 154 109.69 -72.13 -28.27
N LEU A 155 109.06 -73.31 -28.35
CA LEU A 155 107.61 -73.48 -28.23
C LEU A 155 107.09 -73.07 -26.83
N SER A 156 107.87 -73.29 -25.78
CA SER A 156 107.56 -72.83 -24.42
C SER A 156 107.59 -71.30 -24.32
N HIS A 157 108.61 -70.65 -24.89
CA HIS A 157 108.70 -69.19 -24.96
C HIS A 157 107.57 -68.56 -25.77
N GLU A 158 107.18 -69.16 -26.90
CA GLU A 158 106.04 -68.70 -27.71
C GLU A 158 104.72 -68.79 -26.92
N LYS A 159 104.45 -69.93 -26.28
CA LYS A 159 103.27 -70.11 -25.41
C LYS A 159 103.23 -69.08 -24.28
N LEU A 160 104.36 -68.86 -23.60
CA LEU A 160 104.49 -67.86 -22.54
C LEU A 160 104.25 -66.43 -23.06
N HIS A 161 104.78 -66.09 -24.23
CA HIS A 161 104.54 -64.80 -24.88
C HIS A 161 103.04 -64.59 -25.20
N ASN A 162 102.41 -65.58 -25.81
CA ASN A 162 100.99 -65.54 -26.14
C ASN A 162 100.11 -65.42 -24.88
N SER A 163 100.43 -66.15 -23.80
CA SER A 163 99.77 -66.01 -22.50
C SER A 163 99.97 -64.61 -21.90
N HIS A 164 101.15 -63.99 -22.02
CA HIS A 164 101.36 -62.61 -21.56
C HIS A 164 100.58 -61.57 -22.39
N LEU A 165 100.40 -61.79 -23.69
CA LEU A 165 99.54 -60.93 -24.52
C LEU A 165 98.06 -61.07 -24.14
N GLU A 166 97.60 -62.30 -23.84
CA GLU A 166 96.24 -62.58 -23.38
C GLU A 166 95.97 -61.99 -21.98
N VAL A 167 96.93 -62.07 -21.06
CA VAL A 167 96.84 -61.40 -19.75
C VAL A 167 96.74 -59.90 -19.92
N ARG A 168 97.60 -59.26 -20.73
CA ARG A 168 97.55 -57.81 -20.99
C ARG A 168 96.25 -57.36 -21.66
N SER A 169 95.66 -58.15 -22.54
CA SER A 169 94.36 -57.82 -23.15
C SER A 169 93.21 -57.92 -22.15
N ARG A 170 93.23 -58.94 -21.26
CA ARG A 170 92.30 -59.06 -20.13
C ARG A 170 92.46 -57.93 -19.10
N GLU A 171 93.69 -57.56 -18.74
CA GLU A 171 93.98 -56.42 -17.84
C GLU A 171 93.40 -55.11 -18.40
N LYS A 172 93.60 -54.86 -19.70
CA LYS A 172 93.01 -53.70 -20.38
C LYS A 172 91.48 -53.72 -20.34
N LEU A 173 90.85 -54.88 -20.61
CA LEU A 173 89.40 -55.03 -20.54
C LEU A 173 88.86 -54.83 -19.11
N ILE A 174 89.57 -55.32 -18.08
CA ILE A 174 89.21 -55.12 -16.67
C ILE A 174 89.28 -53.64 -16.28
N LEU A 175 90.24 -52.87 -16.81
CA LEU A 175 90.28 -51.42 -16.60
C LEU A 175 89.10 -50.72 -17.29
N GLN A 176 88.82 -51.04 -18.56
CA GLN A 176 87.68 -50.47 -19.29
C GLN A 176 86.34 -50.75 -18.58
N LEU A 177 86.12 -51.99 -18.12
CA LEU A 177 84.91 -52.36 -17.37
C LEU A 177 84.81 -51.64 -16.01
N ARG A 178 85.93 -51.32 -15.35
CA ARG A 178 85.93 -50.51 -14.12
C ARG A 178 85.57 -49.06 -14.38
N ASP A 179 86.11 -48.47 -15.45
CA ASP A 179 85.77 -47.10 -15.85
C ASP A 179 84.30 -46.99 -16.29
N GLU A 180 83.78 -47.99 -17.00
CA GLU A 180 82.36 -48.12 -17.36
C GLU A 180 81.47 -48.30 -16.13
N MET A 181 81.82 -49.20 -15.19
CA MET A 181 81.09 -49.38 -13.92
C MET A 181 81.05 -48.09 -13.11
N LYS A 182 82.19 -47.42 -12.94
CA LYS A 182 82.27 -46.14 -12.22
C LYS A 182 81.41 -45.07 -12.90
N THR A 183 81.47 -44.97 -14.23
CA THR A 183 80.64 -44.04 -15.00
C THR A 183 79.14 -44.36 -14.88
N ALA A 184 78.77 -45.63 -14.72
CA ALA A 184 77.39 -46.06 -14.48
C ALA A 184 76.93 -45.76 -13.03
N GLU A 185 77.82 -45.93 -12.05
CA GLU A 185 77.58 -45.61 -10.63
C GLU A 185 77.40 -44.10 -10.42
N GLU A 186 78.26 -43.27 -11.01
CA GLU A 186 78.13 -41.80 -11.00
C GLU A 186 76.82 -41.34 -11.65
N LYS A 187 76.41 -41.96 -12.77
CA LYS A 187 75.10 -41.70 -13.41
C LYS A 187 73.93 -42.15 -12.53
N TYR A 188 74.01 -43.33 -11.94
CA TYR A 188 72.97 -43.86 -11.04
C TYR A 188 72.76 -42.93 -9.84
N GLN A 189 73.85 -42.54 -9.16
CA GLN A 189 73.83 -41.58 -8.06
C GLN A 189 73.20 -40.24 -8.49
N GLY A 190 73.60 -39.69 -9.64
CA GLY A 190 73.00 -38.47 -10.19
C GLY A 190 71.50 -38.59 -10.48
N THR A 191 71.04 -39.75 -10.97
CA THR A 191 69.59 -40.01 -11.14
C THR A 191 68.85 -40.19 -9.81
N GLN A 192 69.48 -40.79 -8.80
CA GLN A 192 68.89 -40.95 -7.47
C GLN A 192 68.73 -39.59 -6.76
N GLU A 193 69.69 -38.68 -6.92
CA GLU A 193 69.61 -37.30 -6.44
C GLU A 193 68.50 -36.50 -7.14
N GLN A 194 68.35 -36.66 -8.47
CA GLN A 194 67.23 -36.07 -9.23
C GLN A 194 65.87 -36.60 -8.77
N VAL A 195 65.73 -37.91 -8.54
CA VAL A 195 64.50 -38.50 -8.00
C VAL A 195 64.19 -37.95 -6.61
N ALA A 196 65.18 -37.87 -5.71
CA ALA A 196 64.99 -37.31 -4.36
C ALA A 196 64.56 -35.82 -4.40
N ALA A 197 65.10 -35.04 -5.33
CA ALA A 197 64.69 -33.65 -5.56
C ALA A 197 63.23 -33.55 -6.05
N LEU A 198 62.85 -34.36 -7.06
CA LEU A 198 61.49 -34.43 -7.59
C LEU A 198 60.48 -34.91 -6.54
N GLU A 199 60.83 -35.89 -5.69
CA GLU A 199 60.02 -36.28 -4.54
C GLU A 199 59.86 -35.14 -3.53
N GLY A 200 60.88 -34.30 -3.35
CA GLY A 200 60.82 -33.08 -2.55
C GLY A 200 59.80 -32.08 -3.12
N GLU A 201 59.86 -31.82 -4.42
CA GLU A 201 58.93 -30.94 -5.12
C GLU A 201 57.49 -31.48 -5.11
N VAL A 202 57.30 -32.77 -5.39
CA VAL A 202 55.98 -33.43 -5.32
C VAL A 202 55.40 -33.35 -3.90
N ARG A 203 56.20 -33.51 -2.84
CA ARG A 203 55.75 -33.29 -1.45
C ARG A 203 55.35 -31.83 -1.19
N HIS A 204 56.12 -30.88 -1.70
CA HIS A 204 55.82 -29.44 -1.56
C HIS A 204 54.54 -29.03 -2.30
N LEU A 205 54.36 -29.51 -3.55
CA LEU A 205 53.16 -29.27 -4.36
C LEU A 205 51.92 -29.92 -3.74
N ASN A 206 52.02 -31.14 -3.20
CA ASN A 206 50.92 -31.76 -2.44
C ASN A 206 50.55 -30.96 -1.18
N HIS A 207 51.52 -30.35 -0.49
CA HIS A 207 51.25 -29.49 0.67
C HIS A 207 50.50 -28.21 0.26
N LYS A 208 50.91 -27.57 -0.84
CA LYS A 208 50.19 -26.41 -1.43
C LYS A 208 48.78 -26.78 -1.89
N ALA A 209 48.62 -27.91 -2.59
CA ALA A 209 47.33 -28.39 -3.05
C ALA A 209 46.36 -28.65 -1.89
N ARG A 210 46.85 -29.24 -0.79
CA ARG A 210 46.06 -29.42 0.44
C ARG A 210 45.67 -28.08 1.07
N GLY A 211 46.60 -27.13 1.19
CA GLY A 211 46.32 -25.78 1.68
C GLY A 211 45.20 -25.10 0.89
N HIS A 212 45.29 -25.10 -0.43
CA HIS A 212 44.25 -24.54 -1.30
C HIS A 212 42.92 -25.31 -1.24
N GLN A 213 42.94 -26.62 -1.00
CA GLN A 213 41.73 -27.41 -0.76
C GLN A 213 41.06 -27.04 0.57
N GLU A 214 41.84 -26.80 1.63
CA GLU A 214 41.35 -26.33 2.93
C GLU A 214 40.80 -24.90 2.84
N GLU A 215 41.48 -23.99 2.14
CA GLU A 215 41.01 -22.64 1.81
C GLU A 215 39.69 -22.68 1.03
N ALA A 216 39.59 -23.51 -0.02
CA ALA A 216 38.37 -23.67 -0.81
C ALA A 216 37.21 -24.22 0.03
N CYS A 217 37.46 -25.18 0.92
CA CYS A 217 36.46 -25.67 1.88
C CYS A 217 35.99 -24.58 2.85
N GLN A 218 36.89 -23.74 3.36
CA GLN A 218 36.53 -22.60 4.23
C GLN A 218 35.73 -21.52 3.49
N LEU A 219 36.12 -21.17 2.26
CA LEU A 219 35.39 -20.23 1.41
C LEU A 219 34.00 -20.79 1.04
N SER A 220 33.92 -22.05 0.65
CA SER A 220 32.66 -22.76 0.38
C SER A 220 31.71 -22.76 1.59
N LYS A 221 32.25 -22.87 2.82
CA LYS A 221 31.44 -22.69 4.03
C LYS A 221 30.95 -21.25 4.18
N LYS A 222 31.85 -20.25 4.08
CA LYS A 222 31.49 -18.83 4.18
C LYS A 222 30.42 -18.40 3.16
N VAL A 223 30.45 -18.97 1.94
CA VAL A 223 29.40 -18.74 0.92
C VAL A 223 28.05 -19.26 1.42
N ARG A 224 27.94 -20.53 1.87
CA ARG A 224 26.69 -21.07 2.42
C ARG A 224 26.19 -20.30 3.65
N ASP A 225 27.09 -19.92 4.54
CA ASP A 225 26.75 -19.12 5.73
C ASP A 225 26.19 -17.73 5.30
N THR A 226 26.71 -17.15 4.20
CA THR A 226 26.24 -15.89 3.62
C THR A 226 24.91 -16.04 2.87
N GLU A 227 24.71 -17.12 2.12
CA GLU A 227 23.44 -17.44 1.46
C GLU A 227 22.32 -17.64 2.49
N HIS A 228 22.57 -18.36 3.58
CA HIS A 228 21.60 -18.50 4.68
C HIS A 228 21.23 -17.13 5.29
N LEU A 229 22.20 -16.25 5.50
CA LEU A 229 21.94 -14.89 6.00
C LEU A 229 21.14 -14.04 4.99
N LYS A 230 21.42 -14.16 3.69
CA LYS A 230 20.64 -13.51 2.63
C LYS A 230 19.19 -14.02 2.63
N ASP A 231 18.98 -15.33 2.63
CA ASP A 231 17.66 -15.94 2.64
C ASP A 231 16.85 -15.57 3.91
N GLN A 232 17.53 -15.38 5.04
CA GLN A 232 16.90 -14.84 6.25
C GLN A 232 16.51 -13.36 6.06
N ARG A 233 17.39 -12.52 5.50
CA ARG A 233 17.07 -11.11 5.21
C ARG A 233 15.93 -10.94 4.22
N GLU A 234 15.83 -11.79 3.19
CA GLU A 234 14.72 -11.77 2.24
C GLU A 234 13.39 -12.15 2.91
N LYS A 235 13.39 -13.09 3.86
CA LYS A 235 12.21 -13.43 4.67
C LYS A 235 11.81 -12.29 5.62
N GLU A 236 12.77 -11.67 6.30
CA GLU A 236 12.56 -10.48 7.15
C GLU A 236 11.99 -9.30 6.32
N GLN A 237 12.54 -9.05 5.13
CA GLN A 237 12.09 -8.00 4.22
C GLN A 237 10.68 -8.27 3.67
N GLN A 238 10.36 -9.52 3.32
CA GLN A 238 9.01 -9.90 2.87
C GLN A 238 7.98 -9.70 3.99
N GLN A 239 8.28 -10.12 5.22
CA GLN A 239 7.42 -9.89 6.39
C GLN A 239 7.16 -8.41 6.64
N LEU A 240 8.19 -7.56 6.55
CA LEU A 240 8.06 -6.11 6.68
C LEU A 240 7.22 -5.50 5.54
N HIS A 241 7.35 -6.00 4.31
CA HIS A 241 6.55 -5.54 3.16
C HIS A 241 5.07 -5.91 3.29
N ASP A 242 4.76 -7.12 3.72
CA ASP A 242 3.38 -7.55 3.95
C ASP A 242 2.75 -6.85 5.17
N GLN A 243 3.53 -6.58 6.21
CA GLN A 243 3.10 -5.75 7.35
C GLN A 243 2.83 -4.29 6.91
N LEU A 244 3.70 -3.70 6.07
CA LEU A 244 3.49 -2.36 5.52
C LEU A 244 2.23 -2.30 4.64
N ARG A 245 1.97 -3.33 3.83
CA ARG A 245 0.74 -3.46 3.03
C ARG A 245 -0.51 -3.54 3.90
N SER A 246 -0.49 -4.35 4.97
CA SER A 246 -1.58 -4.42 5.94
C SER A 246 -1.83 -3.08 6.63
N ASN A 247 -0.76 -2.35 7.00
CA ASN A 247 -0.87 -1.03 7.61
C ASN A 247 -1.46 0.00 6.61
N LEU A 248 -1.07 -0.04 5.33
CA LEU A 248 -1.65 0.81 4.28
C LEU A 248 -3.16 0.58 4.12
N GLN A 249 -3.61 -0.69 4.04
CA GLN A 249 -5.02 -1.02 3.97
C GLN A 249 -5.80 -0.60 5.23
N GLN A 250 -5.18 -0.64 6.40
CA GLN A 250 -5.76 -0.11 7.64
C GLN A 250 -5.88 1.43 7.59
N VAL A 251 -4.89 2.14 7.02
CA VAL A 251 -4.95 3.60 6.82
C VAL A 251 -6.07 3.96 5.85
N GLU A 252 -6.16 3.34 4.67
CA GLU A 252 -7.27 3.56 3.72
C GLU A 252 -8.65 3.28 4.38
N THR A 253 -8.73 2.24 5.21
CA THR A 253 -9.95 1.89 5.98
C THR A 253 -10.27 2.92 7.07
N LEU A 254 -9.29 3.60 7.64
CA LEU A 254 -9.46 4.66 8.63
C LEU A 254 -9.81 6.00 7.96
N GLU A 255 -9.16 6.35 6.85
CA GLU A 255 -9.49 7.51 6.01
C GLU A 255 -10.94 7.41 5.49
N GLY A 256 -11.34 6.23 5.01
CA GLY A 256 -12.71 5.94 4.58
C GLY A 256 -13.76 5.92 5.71
N LYS A 257 -13.34 5.93 6.98
CA LYS A 257 -14.20 6.16 8.16
C LYS A 257 -14.19 7.64 8.56
N LEU A 258 -13.02 8.26 8.60
CA LEU A 258 -12.83 9.67 8.92
C LEU A 258 -13.66 10.55 7.98
N LYS A 259 -13.59 10.30 6.67
CA LYS A 259 -14.36 11.04 5.68
C LYS A 259 -15.87 10.94 5.89
N LYS A 260 -16.38 9.75 6.27
CA LYS A 260 -17.81 9.60 6.63
C LYS A 260 -18.17 10.39 7.88
N GLN A 261 -17.27 10.49 8.85
CA GLN A 261 -17.47 11.33 10.03
C GLN A 261 -17.38 12.82 9.71
N GLU A 262 -16.58 13.24 8.73
CA GLU A 262 -16.61 14.62 8.19
C GLU A 262 -17.93 14.90 7.46
N ASP A 263 -18.37 14.00 6.57
CA ASP A 263 -19.66 14.11 5.85
C ASP A 263 -20.85 14.18 6.85
N GLU A 264 -20.85 13.33 7.89
CA GLU A 264 -21.85 13.36 8.98
C GLU A 264 -21.76 14.64 9.82
N MET A 265 -20.55 15.12 10.14
CA MET A 265 -20.36 16.35 10.92
C MET A 265 -20.79 17.60 10.14
N GLU A 266 -20.54 17.67 8.83
CA GLU A 266 -21.05 18.74 7.99
C GLU A 266 -22.59 18.70 7.91
N LEU A 267 -23.18 17.52 7.69
CA LEU A 267 -24.64 17.36 7.68
C LEU A 267 -25.27 17.83 9.01
N LEU A 268 -24.72 17.41 10.15
CA LEU A 268 -25.16 17.87 11.48
C LEU A 268 -24.96 19.37 11.68
N HIS A 269 -23.86 19.95 11.16
CA HIS A 269 -23.62 21.39 11.20
C HIS A 269 -24.65 22.17 10.37
N GLN A 270 -25.01 21.66 9.18
CA GLN A 270 -26.06 22.24 8.34
C GLN A 270 -27.44 22.16 9.03
N GLN A 271 -27.79 21.02 9.63
CA GLN A 271 -29.02 20.86 10.42
C GLN A 271 -29.07 21.84 11.61
N LEU A 272 -27.99 21.93 12.39
CA LEU A 272 -27.90 22.84 13.54
C LEU A 272 -27.96 24.31 13.11
N LYS A 273 -27.40 24.66 11.94
CA LYS A 273 -27.53 25.99 11.33
C LYS A 273 -28.97 26.29 10.90
N GLY A 274 -29.70 25.29 10.39
CA GLY A 274 -31.14 25.37 10.08
C GLY A 274 -31.98 25.61 11.32
N ALA A 275 -31.91 24.72 12.31
CA ALA A 275 -32.64 24.83 13.57
C ALA A 275 -32.32 26.14 14.33
N LYS A 276 -31.08 26.63 14.26
CA LYS A 276 -30.67 27.93 14.83
C LYS A 276 -31.28 29.13 14.10
N LYS A 277 -31.68 28.99 12.83
CA LYS A 277 -32.46 29.99 12.10
C LYS A 277 -33.93 29.91 12.51
N GLU A 278 -34.52 28.73 12.46
CA GLU A 278 -35.92 28.48 12.85
C GLU A 278 -36.21 28.97 14.28
N LEU A 279 -35.29 28.72 15.23
CA LEU A 279 -35.39 29.22 16.60
C LEU A 279 -35.36 30.76 16.69
N LYS A 280 -34.61 31.45 15.81
CA LYS A 280 -34.64 32.92 15.74
C LYS A 280 -35.97 33.42 15.18
N ASP A 281 -36.41 32.82 14.08
CA ASP A 281 -37.63 33.22 13.38
C ASP A 281 -38.85 33.00 14.31
N ALA A 282 -38.91 31.87 15.02
CA ALA A 282 -39.90 31.59 16.07
C ALA A 282 -39.77 32.52 17.28
N SER A 283 -38.56 32.91 17.70
CA SER A 283 -38.36 33.88 18.79
C SER A 283 -38.84 35.27 18.42
N LEU A 284 -38.70 35.70 17.16
CA LEU A 284 -39.24 36.96 16.66
C LEU A 284 -40.77 36.91 16.64
N GLN A 285 -41.34 35.84 16.08
CA GLN A 285 -42.79 35.62 16.06
C GLN A 285 -43.39 35.60 17.48
N ALA A 286 -42.74 34.94 18.44
CA ALA A 286 -43.17 34.94 19.84
C ALA A 286 -43.13 36.33 20.48
N GLN A 287 -42.17 37.19 20.09
CA GLN A 287 -42.08 38.57 20.55
C GLN A 287 -43.17 39.46 19.93
N GLU A 288 -43.48 39.30 18.64
CA GLU A 288 -44.60 39.97 17.96
C GLU A 288 -45.95 39.56 18.57
N GLN A 289 -46.15 38.28 18.85
CA GLN A 289 -47.35 37.78 19.54
C GLN A 289 -47.45 38.35 20.96
N LYS A 290 -46.34 38.44 21.70
CA LYS A 290 -46.30 39.07 23.04
C LYS A 290 -46.69 40.56 23.00
N GLN A 291 -46.22 41.31 21.99
CA GLN A 291 -46.63 42.70 21.77
C GLN A 291 -48.11 42.80 21.39
N THR A 292 -48.58 41.93 20.49
CA THR A 292 -49.98 41.86 20.05
C THR A 292 -50.94 41.58 21.22
N VAL A 293 -50.59 40.63 22.09
CA VAL A 293 -51.33 40.33 23.33
C VAL A 293 -51.30 41.51 24.31
N ALA A 294 -50.20 42.26 24.41
CA ALA A 294 -50.15 43.47 25.25
C ALA A 294 -51.08 44.58 24.73
N ILE A 295 -51.13 44.79 23.41
CA ILE A 295 -52.05 45.73 22.77
C ILE A 295 -53.51 45.31 22.98
N PHE A 296 -53.83 44.01 22.85
CA PHE A 296 -55.17 43.51 23.14
C PHE A 296 -55.55 43.69 24.62
N LYS A 297 -54.63 43.42 25.56
CA LYS A 297 -54.87 43.68 26.99
C LYS A 297 -55.18 45.15 27.26
N GLN A 298 -54.40 46.10 26.72
CA GLN A 298 -54.70 47.53 26.84
C GLN A 298 -56.08 47.89 26.26
N LYS A 299 -56.44 47.37 25.08
CA LYS A 299 -57.76 47.60 24.47
C LYS A 299 -58.90 47.06 25.35
N TYR A 300 -58.75 45.86 25.91
CA TYR A 300 -59.75 45.29 26.84
C TYR A 300 -59.86 46.09 28.15
N THR A 301 -58.75 46.52 28.76
CA THR A 301 -58.78 47.38 29.95
C THR A 301 -59.49 48.70 29.68
N ALA A 302 -59.14 49.40 28.60
CA ALA A 302 -59.79 50.66 28.22
C ALA A 302 -61.29 50.50 27.89
N ALA A 303 -61.68 49.34 27.32
CA ALA A 303 -63.08 48.99 27.10
C ALA A 303 -63.83 48.74 28.42
N ILE A 304 -63.24 47.99 29.36
CA ILE A 304 -63.81 47.73 30.69
C ILE A 304 -64.00 49.05 31.47
N GLU A 305 -63.01 49.94 31.47
CA GLU A 305 -63.17 51.27 32.07
C GLU A 305 -64.28 52.08 31.40
N LYS A 306 -64.45 51.98 30.07
CA LYS A 306 -65.56 52.65 29.36
C LYS A 306 -66.91 52.07 29.76
N VAL A 307 -67.01 50.75 29.96
CA VAL A 307 -68.22 50.11 30.51
C VAL A 307 -68.52 50.65 31.90
N HIS A 308 -67.55 50.65 32.83
CA HIS A 308 -67.75 51.20 34.18
C HIS A 308 -68.16 52.69 34.17
N ARG A 309 -67.57 53.50 33.27
CA ARG A 309 -67.96 54.92 33.09
C ARG A 309 -69.40 55.08 32.59
N VAL A 310 -69.85 54.25 31.65
CA VAL A 310 -71.24 54.25 31.17
C VAL A 310 -72.19 53.70 32.24
N GLN A 311 -71.77 52.70 33.00
CA GLN A 311 -72.57 52.10 34.06
C GLN A 311 -72.88 53.10 35.18
N GLY A 312 -71.87 53.86 35.65
CA GLY A 312 -72.11 54.98 36.58
C GLY A 312 -72.94 56.14 36.01
N GLN A 313 -72.95 56.32 34.68
CA GLN A 313 -73.87 57.26 34.03
C GLN A 313 -75.31 56.74 33.98
N VAL A 314 -75.51 55.43 33.83
CA VAL A 314 -76.84 54.80 33.92
C VAL A 314 -77.37 54.88 35.34
N GLU A 315 -76.55 54.57 36.35
CA GLU A 315 -76.91 54.64 37.78
C GLU A 315 -77.42 56.05 38.15
N LEU A 316 -76.70 57.11 37.74
CA LEU A 316 -77.13 58.50 37.94
C LEU A 316 -78.44 58.85 37.22
N LEU A 317 -78.63 58.38 35.98
CA LEU A 317 -79.87 58.61 35.22
C LEU A 317 -81.06 57.82 35.79
N GLU A 318 -80.82 56.66 36.42
CA GLU A 318 -81.84 55.91 37.15
C GLU A 318 -82.27 56.63 38.43
N GLU A 319 -81.33 57.25 39.17
CA GLU A 319 -81.63 58.12 40.31
C GLU A 319 -82.43 59.37 39.89
N GLU A 320 -82.00 60.09 38.83
CA GLU A 320 -82.73 61.24 38.29
C GLU A 320 -84.14 60.87 37.81
N LEU A 321 -84.30 59.73 37.14
CA LEU A 321 -85.60 59.21 36.70
C LEU A 321 -86.49 58.82 37.89
N GLN A 322 -85.92 58.21 38.94
CA GLN A 322 -86.65 57.85 40.15
C GLN A 322 -87.11 59.09 40.93
N TYR A 323 -86.26 60.12 41.04
CA TYR A 323 -86.59 61.42 41.61
C TYR A 323 -87.70 62.13 40.82
N SER A 324 -87.58 62.15 39.49
CA SER A 324 -88.59 62.74 38.59
C SER A 324 -89.95 62.02 38.68
N ARG A 325 -89.93 60.68 38.77
CA ARG A 325 -91.13 59.86 39.02
C ARG A 325 -91.76 60.15 40.38
N GLN A 326 -90.96 60.46 41.40
CA GLN A 326 -91.49 60.85 42.71
C GLN A 326 -92.17 62.22 42.65
N GLN A 327 -91.50 63.24 42.11
CA GLN A 327 -92.11 64.57 41.90
C GLN A 327 -93.41 64.50 41.10
N LEU A 328 -93.49 63.66 40.06
CA LEU A 328 -94.71 63.46 39.28
C LEU A 328 -95.86 62.87 40.13
N ARG A 329 -95.58 61.89 41.01
CA ARG A 329 -96.60 61.34 41.93
C ARG A 329 -97.10 62.40 42.91
N ASP A 330 -96.20 63.20 43.47
CA ASP A 330 -96.56 64.25 44.43
C ASP A 330 -97.38 65.37 43.76
N SER A 331 -97.01 65.74 42.52
CA SER A 331 -97.77 66.67 41.68
C SER A 331 -99.16 66.13 41.29
N GLN A 332 -99.29 64.83 40.99
CA GLN A 332 -100.57 64.18 40.73
C GLN A 332 -101.47 64.18 41.97
N LEU A 333 -100.91 63.88 43.15
CA LEU A 333 -101.66 63.93 44.42
C LEU A 333 -102.16 65.36 44.73
N ALA A 334 -101.32 66.38 44.54
CA ALA A 334 -101.70 67.79 44.68
C ALA A 334 -102.82 68.16 43.69
N THR A 335 -102.70 67.74 42.42
CA THR A 335 -103.72 67.98 41.38
C THR A 335 -105.06 67.31 41.74
N HIS A 336 -105.03 66.10 42.29
CA HIS A 336 -106.24 65.41 42.77
C HIS A 336 -106.88 66.10 43.99
N SER A 337 -106.10 66.77 44.86
CA SER A 337 -106.67 67.60 45.95
C SER A 337 -107.40 68.81 45.38
N VAL A 338 -106.72 69.60 44.53
CA VAL A 338 -107.29 70.80 43.91
C VAL A 338 -108.55 70.48 43.07
N MET A 339 -108.57 69.35 42.36
CA MET A 339 -109.75 68.88 41.64
C MET A 339 -110.93 68.52 42.57
N ARG A 340 -110.66 67.97 43.76
CA ARG A 340 -111.69 67.71 44.78
C ARG A 340 -112.22 69.01 45.38
N GLU A 341 -111.33 69.93 45.73
CA GLU A 341 -111.66 71.26 46.25
C GLU A 341 -112.51 72.06 45.25
N LYS A 342 -112.16 72.01 43.95
CA LYS A 342 -112.98 72.58 42.86
C LYS A 342 -114.38 71.97 42.83
N ALA A 343 -114.50 70.65 42.87
CA ALA A 343 -115.79 69.96 42.82
C ALA A 343 -116.67 70.26 44.06
N ASP A 344 -116.07 70.42 45.24
CA ASP A 344 -116.78 70.85 46.46
C ASP A 344 -117.24 72.31 46.37
N MET A 345 -116.44 73.19 45.76
CA MET A 345 -116.83 74.59 45.49
C MET A 345 -117.93 74.71 44.44
N GLU A 346 -117.89 73.92 43.36
CA GLU A 346 -118.95 73.86 42.36
C GLU A 346 -120.27 73.34 42.96
N ARG A 347 -120.22 72.35 43.87
CA ARG A 347 -121.41 71.87 44.59
C ARG A 347 -122.03 72.98 45.46
N ARG A 348 -121.22 73.68 46.26
CA ARG A 348 -121.69 74.81 47.10
C ARG A 348 -122.26 75.96 46.28
N TYR A 349 -121.73 76.20 45.09
CA TYR A 349 -122.26 77.20 44.16
C TYR A 349 -123.65 76.79 43.66
N GLN A 350 -123.83 75.54 43.22
CA GLN A 350 -125.14 75.01 42.80
C GLN A 350 -126.17 75.04 43.94
N GLU A 351 -125.78 74.65 45.17
CA GLU A 351 -126.61 74.78 46.37
C GLU A 351 -127.06 76.24 46.63
N LYS A 352 -126.20 77.22 46.32
CA LYS A 352 -126.51 78.65 46.46
C LYS A 352 -127.39 79.20 45.33
N VAL A 353 -127.25 78.69 44.11
CA VAL A 353 -128.16 79.01 42.99
C VAL A 353 -129.57 78.52 43.32
N GLY A 354 -129.75 77.25 43.70
CA GLY A 354 -131.08 76.73 44.06
C GLY A 354 -131.73 77.45 45.24
N GLN A 355 -130.95 77.86 46.25
CA GLN A 355 -131.46 78.69 47.35
C GLN A 355 -131.93 80.07 46.89
N TRP A 356 -131.29 80.66 45.89
CA TRP A 356 -131.71 81.93 45.30
C TRP A 356 -132.95 81.76 44.42
N GLU A 357 -133.02 80.70 43.61
CA GLU A 357 -134.17 80.37 42.76
C GLU A 357 -135.45 80.22 43.60
N SER A 358 -135.44 79.39 44.65
CA SER A 358 -136.59 79.26 45.56
C SER A 358 -136.92 80.54 46.35
N SER A 359 -135.96 81.45 46.51
CA SER A 359 -136.21 82.77 47.11
C SER A 359 -136.88 83.73 46.13
N GLN A 360 -136.60 83.59 44.83
CA GLN A 360 -137.27 84.34 43.76
C GLN A 360 -138.70 83.84 43.56
N GLU A 361 -138.93 82.52 43.53
CA GLU A 361 -140.28 81.93 43.45
C GLU A 361 -141.19 82.44 44.59
N ALA A 362 -140.65 82.60 45.80
CA ALA A 362 -141.38 83.15 46.95
C ALA A 362 -141.68 84.66 46.82
N LEU A 363 -140.81 85.44 46.17
CA LEU A 363 -141.06 86.85 45.86
C LEU A 363 -142.12 87.03 44.78
N ASP A 364 -142.13 86.16 43.77
CA ASP A 364 -143.12 86.17 42.70
C ASP A 364 -144.52 85.81 43.26
N GLN A 365 -144.61 84.79 44.13
CA GLN A 365 -145.85 84.44 44.85
C GLN A 365 -146.40 85.60 45.70
N LEU A 366 -145.55 86.28 46.48
CA LEU A 366 -145.95 87.45 47.27
C LEU A 366 -146.38 88.64 46.38
N THR A 367 -145.86 88.73 45.15
CA THR A 367 -146.25 89.76 44.19
C THR A 367 -147.65 89.49 43.62
N ASP A 368 -147.97 88.24 43.29
CA ASP A 368 -149.32 87.83 42.88
C ASP A 368 -150.37 88.02 43.99
N GLU A 369 -150.03 87.67 45.24
CA GLU A 369 -150.91 87.93 46.40
C GLU A 369 -151.16 89.43 46.62
N LEU A 370 -150.13 90.28 46.46
CA LEU A 370 -150.27 91.73 46.56
C LEU A 370 -151.18 92.28 45.44
N GLN A 371 -151.00 91.79 44.20
CA GLN A 371 -151.80 92.18 43.05
C GLN A 371 -153.28 91.78 43.21
N ALA A 372 -153.55 90.59 43.77
CA ALA A 372 -154.89 90.14 44.10
C ALA A 372 -155.56 91.04 45.16
N ASN A 373 -154.84 91.40 46.23
CA ASN A 373 -155.32 92.31 47.27
C ASN A 373 -155.62 93.72 46.72
N GLN A 374 -154.80 94.25 45.82
CA GLN A 374 -155.06 95.56 45.17
C GLN A 374 -156.33 95.55 44.30
N ASN A 375 -156.65 94.43 43.66
CA ASN A 375 -157.89 94.27 42.89
C ASN A 375 -159.13 94.19 43.80
N LEU A 376 -159.05 93.43 44.90
CA LEU A 376 -160.12 93.36 45.91
C LEU A 376 -160.41 94.73 46.55
N LEU A 377 -159.37 95.52 46.83
CA LEU A 377 -159.50 96.88 47.35
C LEU A 377 -160.17 97.82 46.32
N ARG A 378 -159.87 97.65 45.03
CA ARG A 378 -160.49 98.43 43.95
C ARG A 378 -161.99 98.15 43.84
N GLU A 379 -162.40 96.89 44.00
CA GLU A 379 -163.82 96.51 44.02
C GLU A 379 -164.56 97.07 45.25
N SER A 380 -163.95 97.07 46.44
CA SER A 380 -164.60 97.60 47.65
C SER A 380 -164.74 99.13 47.59
N GLN A 381 -163.77 99.82 46.97
CA GLN A 381 -163.86 101.25 46.67
C GLN A 381 -165.07 101.56 45.77
N GLN A 382 -165.23 100.82 44.65
CA GLN A 382 -166.35 101.00 43.73
C GLN A 382 -167.72 100.72 44.38
N LYS A 383 -167.78 99.74 45.29
CA LYS A 383 -168.99 99.44 46.08
C LYS A 383 -169.33 100.58 47.04
N LEU A 384 -168.33 101.22 47.66
CA LEU A 384 -168.52 102.41 48.51
C LEU A 384 -169.03 103.63 47.72
N ASP A 385 -168.45 103.93 46.56
CA ASP A 385 -168.89 105.06 45.72
C ASP A 385 -170.36 104.90 45.28
N HIS A 386 -170.77 103.68 44.95
CA HIS A 386 -172.16 103.34 44.64
C HIS A 386 -173.11 103.59 45.82
N PHE A 387 -172.75 103.16 47.04
CA PHE A 387 -173.57 103.42 48.23
C PHE A 387 -173.64 104.91 48.57
N THR A 388 -172.54 105.65 48.45
CA THR A 388 -172.50 107.10 48.65
C THR A 388 -173.46 107.83 47.70
N SER A 389 -173.45 107.46 46.41
CA SER A 389 -174.37 108.02 45.42
C SER A 389 -175.84 107.67 45.71
N LEU A 390 -176.12 106.46 46.20
CA LEU A 390 -177.47 106.04 46.58
C LEU A 390 -177.99 106.84 47.78
N ILE A 391 -177.17 107.03 48.82
CA ILE A 391 -177.50 107.83 50.01
C ILE A 391 -177.81 109.28 49.62
N GLY A 392 -177.01 109.88 48.72
CA GLY A 392 -177.28 111.23 48.20
C GLY A 392 -178.64 111.36 47.52
N SER A 393 -179.07 110.34 46.77
CA SER A 393 -180.39 110.34 46.11
C SER A 393 -181.55 110.26 47.10
N LEU A 394 -181.42 109.44 48.15
CA LEU A 394 -182.43 109.28 49.21
C LEU A 394 -182.54 110.55 50.07
N GLN A 395 -181.42 111.19 50.39
CA GLN A 395 -181.40 112.45 51.11
C GLN A 395 -182.18 113.55 50.37
N GLY A 396 -182.00 113.67 49.05
CA GLY A 396 -182.75 114.62 48.21
C GLY A 396 -184.27 114.38 48.20
N GLN A 397 -184.71 113.11 48.25
CA GLN A 397 -186.14 112.78 48.36
C GLN A 397 -186.73 113.18 49.73
N VAL A 398 -185.98 112.96 50.82
CA VAL A 398 -186.39 113.34 52.19
C VAL A 398 -186.61 114.84 52.32
N ASP A 399 -185.71 115.65 51.77
CA ASP A 399 -185.80 117.11 51.90
C ASP A 399 -186.89 117.72 51.00
N LEU A 400 -187.19 117.13 49.83
CA LEU A 400 -188.34 117.49 49.01
C LEU A 400 -189.68 117.24 49.74
N LEU A 401 -189.81 116.09 50.41
CA LEU A 401 -191.00 115.73 51.20
C LEU A 401 -191.20 116.67 52.41
N LYS A 402 -190.12 117.10 53.08
CA LYS A 402 -190.20 118.14 54.13
C LYS A 402 -190.75 119.46 53.59
N GLN A 403 -190.31 119.88 52.41
CA GLN A 403 -190.72 121.15 51.81
C GLN A 403 -192.21 121.15 51.41
N GLN A 404 -192.69 120.04 50.84
CA GLN A 404 -194.12 119.82 50.55
C GLN A 404 -194.97 119.85 51.83
N LYS A 405 -194.52 119.21 52.92
CA LYS A 405 -195.20 119.26 54.21
C LYS A 405 -195.38 120.69 54.73
N LEU A 406 -194.33 121.51 54.65
CA LEU A 406 -194.38 122.90 55.14
C LEU A 406 -195.44 123.74 54.40
N THR A 407 -195.59 123.52 53.09
CA THR A 407 -196.57 124.23 52.26
C THR A 407 -198.00 123.92 52.72
N LEU A 408 -198.31 122.62 52.88
CA LEU A 408 -199.62 122.16 53.37
C LEU A 408 -199.93 122.65 54.81
N GLU A 409 -198.93 122.76 55.68
CA GLU A 409 -199.10 123.32 57.04
C GLU A 409 -199.33 124.84 57.06
N CYS A 410 -198.98 125.56 55.99
CA CYS A 410 -199.34 126.97 55.79
C CYS A 410 -200.77 127.12 55.24
N ASP A 411 -201.11 126.37 54.19
CA ASP A 411 -202.44 126.44 53.55
C ASP A 411 -203.57 126.07 54.51
N LEU A 412 -203.38 125.01 55.31
CA LEU A 412 -204.33 124.59 56.35
C LEU A 412 -204.57 125.69 57.40
N ARG A 413 -203.55 126.49 57.70
CA ARG A 413 -203.60 127.55 58.71
C ARG A 413 -204.25 128.83 58.20
N LEU A 414 -204.12 129.12 56.91
CA LEU A 414 -204.87 130.18 56.22
C LEU A 414 -206.36 129.82 56.13
N TYR A 415 -206.69 128.58 55.77
CA TYR A 415 -208.08 128.10 55.68
C TYR A 415 -208.84 128.27 57.02
N GLN A 416 -208.16 128.02 58.14
CA GLN A 416 -208.72 128.21 59.49
C GLN A 416 -208.96 129.68 59.90
N GLN A 417 -208.39 130.66 59.20
CA GLN A 417 -208.57 132.09 59.50
C GLN A 417 -209.61 132.78 58.59
N SER A 418 -209.98 132.18 57.46
CA SER A 418 -210.80 132.83 56.43
C SER A 418 -212.29 132.51 56.44
N HIS A 419 -212.78 131.61 57.31
CA HIS A 419 -214.19 131.18 57.32
C HIS A 419 -214.84 131.29 58.70
N SER A 420 -215.68 132.32 58.85
CA SER A 420 -216.58 132.52 59.98
C SER A 420 -218.01 132.75 59.46
N HIS A 421 -218.93 131.83 59.72
CA HIS A 421 -220.35 132.03 59.50
C HIS A 421 -221.14 131.54 60.74
N SER A 422 -222.23 132.25 61.06
CA SER A 422 -223.15 131.86 62.14
C SER A 422 -223.97 130.65 61.73
N ASP A 423 -224.48 129.91 62.72
CA ASP A 423 -225.52 128.91 62.51
C ASP A 423 -226.72 129.08 63.47
N ASP A 424 -227.07 130.34 63.77
CA ASP A 424 -228.45 130.72 64.12
C ASP A 424 -229.45 130.24 63.04
N GLU A 425 -228.97 130.02 61.81
CA GLU A 425 -229.77 129.50 60.70
C GLU A 425 -230.19 128.04 60.92
N TYR A 426 -229.33 127.12 61.41
CA TYR A 426 -229.74 125.75 61.75
C TYR A 426 -230.80 125.71 62.86
N ASP A 427 -230.70 126.59 63.85
CA ASP A 427 -231.68 126.64 64.95
C ASP A 427 -233.01 127.30 64.51
N SER A 428 -232.99 128.13 63.46
CA SER A 428 -234.18 128.60 62.74
C SER A 428 -234.76 127.53 61.80
N LEU A 429 -233.92 126.76 61.10
CA LEU A 429 -234.30 125.71 60.17
C LEU A 429 -234.82 124.46 60.87
N LEU A 430 -234.35 124.16 62.08
CA LEU A 430 -234.92 123.10 62.90
C LEU A 430 -236.30 123.50 63.45
N ARG A 431 -236.49 124.77 63.85
CA ARG A 431 -237.82 125.33 64.17
C ARG A 431 -238.73 125.35 62.93
N TYR A 432 -238.21 125.68 61.75
CA TYR A 432 -238.94 125.59 60.48
C TYR A 432 -239.30 124.14 60.15
N ARG A 433 -238.42 123.16 60.40
CA ARG A 433 -238.70 121.73 60.21
C ARG A 433 -239.76 121.22 61.20
N GLN A 434 -239.75 121.68 62.44
CA GLN A 434 -240.81 121.40 63.41
C GLN A 434 -242.16 122.01 62.98
N GLN A 435 -242.17 123.21 62.41
CA GLN A 435 -243.38 123.84 61.86
C GLN A 435 -243.86 123.17 60.56
N LEU A 436 -242.96 122.73 59.68
CA LEU A 436 -243.30 121.96 58.47
C LEU A 436 -243.84 120.58 58.83
N GLN A 437 -243.24 119.89 59.80
CA GLN A 437 -243.77 118.59 60.24
C GLN A 437 -245.15 118.72 60.87
N LYS A 438 -245.41 119.80 61.63
CA LYS A 438 -246.75 120.14 62.14
C LYS A 438 -247.75 120.42 61.01
N ARG A 439 -247.36 121.23 60.01
CA ARG A 439 -248.18 121.49 58.81
C ARG A 439 -248.44 120.24 57.97
N CYS A 440 -247.50 119.30 57.89
CA CYS A 440 -247.71 118.04 57.18
C CYS A 440 -248.72 117.13 57.88
N THR A 441 -248.83 117.14 59.22
CA THR A 441 -249.92 116.46 59.91
C THR A 441 -251.26 117.21 59.81
N GLU A 442 -251.25 118.54 59.91
CA GLU A 442 -252.45 119.37 59.72
C GLU A 442 -253.01 119.25 58.27
N GLN A 443 -252.15 118.98 57.26
CA GLN A 443 -252.60 118.62 55.91
C GLN A 443 -253.11 117.18 55.77
N VAL A 444 -252.65 116.23 56.59
CA VAL A 444 -253.20 114.86 56.63
C VAL A 444 -254.59 114.86 57.29
N GLU A 445 -254.80 115.68 58.33
CA GLU A 445 -256.12 115.95 58.89
C GLU A 445 -257.07 116.51 57.80
N CYS A 446 -256.64 117.53 57.05
CA CYS A 446 -257.43 118.09 55.93
C CYS A 446 -257.74 117.08 54.81
N ILE A 447 -256.85 116.15 54.49
CA ILE A 447 -257.10 115.13 53.44
C ILE A 447 -258.10 114.08 53.92
N ALA A 448 -257.98 113.59 55.16
CA ALA A 448 -258.96 112.67 55.75
C ALA A 448 -260.34 113.33 55.91
N GLU A 449 -260.40 114.62 56.25
CA GLU A 449 -261.65 115.38 56.26
C GLU A 449 -262.22 115.70 54.87
N CYS A 450 -261.44 115.54 53.79
CA CYS A 450 -261.95 115.52 52.42
C CYS A 450 -262.53 114.14 52.03
N GLU A 451 -261.92 113.03 52.47
CA GLU A 451 -262.46 111.68 52.22
C GLU A 451 -263.82 111.44 52.89
N LYS A 452 -264.07 112.08 54.04
CA LYS A 452 -265.37 112.23 54.72
C LYS A 452 -266.53 112.41 53.74
N ALA A 453 -266.39 113.34 52.78
CA ALA A 453 -267.49 113.76 51.92
C ALA A 453 -267.84 112.72 50.85
N ILE A 454 -266.86 112.03 50.28
CA ILE A 454 -267.07 111.15 49.11
C ILE A 454 -267.82 109.88 49.50
N LEU A 455 -267.46 109.24 50.63
CA LEU A 455 -268.19 108.07 51.09
C LEU A 455 -269.59 108.43 51.61
N GLN A 456 -269.75 109.57 52.30
CA GLN A 456 -271.06 110.07 52.72
C GLN A 456 -271.97 110.36 51.53
N MET A 457 -271.44 110.92 50.42
CA MET A 457 -272.20 111.11 49.18
C MET A 457 -272.51 109.81 48.41
N LYS A 458 -271.71 108.74 48.55
CA LYS A 458 -271.89 107.54 47.72
C LYS A 458 -272.97 106.59 48.25
N SER A 459 -273.07 106.38 49.56
CA SER A 459 -274.09 105.49 50.14
C SER A 459 -275.50 106.08 50.19
N GLU A 460 -275.69 107.39 49.97
CA GLU A 460 -277.02 108.00 49.83
C GLU A 460 -277.61 107.92 48.41
N LEU A 461 -276.85 107.48 47.39
CA LEU A 461 -277.27 107.60 45.97
C LEU A 461 -277.39 106.30 45.15
N GLU A 462 -276.96 105.13 45.65
CA GLU A 462 -277.30 103.84 45.03
C GLU A 462 -278.69 103.29 45.44
N ARG A 463 -279.39 104.02 46.34
CA ARG A 463 -280.80 103.89 46.79
C ARG A 463 -281.12 102.82 47.83
#